data_AF-G1K3Y6-F1
#
_entry.id   AF-G1K3Y6-F1
#
_cell.length_a   1.000
_cell.length_b   1.000
_cell.length_c   1.000
_cell.angle_alpha   90.00
_cell.angle_beta   90.00
_cell.angle_gamma   90.00
#
_symmetry.space_group_name_H-M   'P 1'
#
loop_
_entity.id
_entity.type
_entity.pdbx_description
1 polymer ?
#
loop_
_entity_poly.entity_id
_entity_poly.type
_entity_poly.pdbx_seq_one_letter_code
_entity_poly.pdbx_strand_id
1 'polypeptide(L)'
;ISFVTNNIIIWWSVFLMMTVVFIFLNKNMKSYSSLINYFIVQESLGLLFLLLNFGFYQFFIVMMKIGVAPLHFWIFSITNNIFSYNLMWFLTFQKLPFLLILLQIFWFNGIMLLFVGLLFCYLQMFSMKNYKNLLVLSSTESFNWIIMGVFLSLLNSMYLFIYYMILMVMLISKFSKSSSNWLNWETILVFLNMPFSVTFFVKIFSLSEIFKFNNTLMFLMLMLMFLSTLTFSYWLINMSVKLYDKNQMNNNYYYFLLYPLML
;
A
#
# COMPACT_ATOMS: atom_id res chain seq x y z
N ILE A 1 5.93 9.73 -25.09
CA ILE A 1 5.96 11.05 -24.42
C ILE A 1 4.62 11.80 -24.52
N SER A 2 3.67 11.41 -25.38
CA SER A 2 2.31 11.99 -25.46
C SER A 2 1.25 11.37 -24.56
N PHE A 3 1.58 10.36 -23.73
CA PHE A 3 0.58 9.70 -22.86
C PHE A 3 0.21 10.50 -21.61
N VAL A 4 0.94 11.58 -21.32
CA VAL A 4 0.72 12.35 -20.11
C VAL A 4 0.60 13.82 -20.50
N THR A 5 -0.56 14.39 -20.18
CA THR A 5 -0.78 15.82 -20.30
C THR A 5 -0.03 16.52 -19.17
N ASN A 6 0.76 17.54 -19.48
CA ASN A 6 1.46 18.35 -18.47
C ASN A 6 0.53 19.34 -17.73
N ASN A 7 -0.76 19.35 -18.08
CA ASN A 7 -1.71 20.28 -17.51
C ASN A 7 -2.19 19.78 -16.15
N ILE A 8 -1.75 20.44 -15.09
CA ILE A 8 -2.11 20.16 -13.69
C ILE A 8 -3.63 20.15 -13.48
N ILE A 9 -4.37 20.99 -14.21
CA ILE A 9 -5.85 21.02 -14.17
C ILE A 9 -6.46 19.70 -14.66
N ILE A 10 -5.86 19.09 -15.68
CA ILE A 10 -6.33 17.79 -16.22
C ILE A 10 -6.05 16.68 -15.19
N TRP A 11 -4.92 16.72 -14.50
CA TRP A 11 -4.64 15.76 -13.44
C TRP A 11 -5.58 15.89 -12.26
N TRP A 12 -5.85 17.14 -11.84
CA TRP A 12 -6.81 17.40 -10.80
C TRP A 12 -8.21 16.91 -11.17
N SER A 13 -8.66 17.11 -12.41
CA SER A 13 -9.96 16.62 -12.85
C SER A 13 -10.03 15.09 -12.84
N VAL A 14 -8.95 14.39 -13.25
CA VAL A 14 -8.86 12.93 -13.13
C VAL A 14 -8.95 12.48 -11.67
N PHE A 15 -8.29 13.18 -10.74
CA PHE A 15 -8.41 12.88 -9.31
C PHE A 15 -9.83 13.02 -8.79
N LEU A 16 -10.50 14.12 -9.12
CA LEU A 16 -11.87 14.36 -8.70
C LEU A 16 -12.84 13.32 -9.29
N MET A 17 -12.64 12.93 -10.55
CA MET A 17 -13.49 11.89 -11.15
C MET A 17 -13.31 10.55 -10.44
N MET A 18 -12.07 10.18 -10.06
CA MET A 18 -11.82 8.94 -9.32
C MET A 18 -12.42 8.95 -7.91
N THR A 19 -12.37 10.09 -7.19
CA THR A 19 -12.98 10.20 -5.86
C THR A 19 -14.49 10.09 -5.93
N VAL A 20 -15.12 10.79 -6.86
CA VAL A 20 -16.58 10.77 -7.05
C VAL A 20 -17.06 9.37 -7.43
N VAL A 21 -16.41 8.71 -8.40
CA VAL A 21 -16.76 7.33 -8.80
C VAL A 21 -16.65 6.37 -7.60
N PHE A 22 -15.61 6.50 -6.76
CA PHE A 22 -15.46 5.64 -5.60
C PHE A 22 -16.60 5.78 -4.59
N ILE A 23 -17.04 7.01 -4.35
CA ILE A 23 -18.10 7.31 -3.38
C ILE A 23 -19.42 6.71 -3.89
N PHE A 24 -19.69 6.81 -5.19
CA PHE A 24 -20.86 6.18 -5.78
C PHE A 24 -20.84 4.65 -5.67
N LEU A 25 -19.69 4.01 -5.92
CA LEU A 25 -19.55 2.54 -5.77
C LEU A 25 -19.81 2.05 -4.34
N ASN A 26 -19.52 2.89 -3.34
CA ASN A 26 -19.64 2.51 -1.93
C ASN A 26 -20.92 2.99 -1.24
N LYS A 27 -21.76 3.80 -1.90
CA LYS A 27 -22.99 4.35 -1.32
C LYS A 27 -23.89 3.27 -0.69
N ASN A 28 -23.89 2.07 -1.26
CA ASN A 28 -24.73 0.95 -0.83
C ASN A 28 -24.21 0.20 0.40
N MET A 29 -22.95 0.40 0.81
CA MET A 29 -22.29 -0.40 1.86
C MET A 29 -22.61 0.07 3.29
N LYS A 30 -23.45 1.10 3.48
CA LYS A 30 -23.85 1.68 4.79
C LYS A 30 -22.69 2.17 5.68
N SER A 31 -21.46 2.18 5.17
CA SER A 31 -20.25 2.63 5.85
C SER A 31 -20.00 4.12 5.60
N TYR A 32 -20.87 4.99 6.12
CA TYR A 32 -20.80 6.43 5.85
C TYR A 32 -19.56 7.10 6.46
N SER A 33 -19.11 6.69 7.64
CA SER A 33 -17.95 7.27 8.31
C SER A 33 -16.66 7.13 7.48
N SER A 34 -16.39 5.94 6.94
CA SER A 34 -15.22 5.69 6.09
C SER A 34 -15.29 6.45 4.76
N LEU A 35 -16.49 6.64 4.21
CA LEU A 35 -16.67 7.37 2.96
C LEU A 35 -16.44 8.87 3.13
N ILE A 36 -16.93 9.44 4.23
CA ILE A 36 -16.70 10.84 4.59
C ILE A 36 -15.21 11.07 4.81
N ASN A 37 -14.53 10.18 5.57
CA ASN A 37 -13.08 10.27 5.77
C ASN A 37 -12.30 10.22 4.45
N TYR A 38 -12.66 9.30 3.55
CA TYR A 38 -12.05 9.21 2.23
C TYR A 38 -12.23 10.50 1.43
N PHE A 39 -13.46 11.03 1.38
CA PHE A 39 -13.77 12.25 0.63
C PHE A 39 -12.98 13.46 1.17
N ILE A 40 -13.00 13.67 2.48
CA ILE A 40 -12.31 14.80 3.13
C ILE A 40 -10.81 14.74 2.82
N VAL A 41 -10.16 13.59 3.01
CA VAL A 41 -8.71 13.45 2.79
C VAL A 41 -8.37 13.63 1.30
N GLN A 42 -9.11 13.00 0.39
CA GLN A 42 -8.77 13.05 -1.04
C GLN A 42 -9.05 14.39 -1.71
N GLU A 43 -10.14 15.07 -1.35
CA GLU A 43 -10.46 16.39 -1.91
C GLU A 43 -9.56 17.47 -1.32
N SER A 44 -9.30 17.45 0.00
CA SER A 44 -8.35 18.41 0.60
C SER A 44 -6.96 18.30 -0.04
N LEU A 45 -6.46 17.07 -0.23
CA LEU A 45 -5.21 16.84 -0.98
C LEU A 45 -5.32 17.22 -2.45
N GLY A 46 -6.50 17.11 -3.06
CA GLY A 46 -6.73 17.53 -4.45
C GLY A 46 -6.61 19.04 -4.62
N LEU A 47 -7.21 19.80 -3.72
CA LEU A 47 -7.10 21.24 -3.71
C LEU A 47 -5.68 21.70 -3.37
N LEU A 48 -5.02 21.05 -2.40
CA LEU A 48 -3.62 21.31 -2.08
C LEU A 48 -2.69 21.06 -3.29
N PHE A 49 -2.99 20.05 -4.11
CA PHE A 49 -2.24 19.77 -5.33
C PHE A 49 -2.28 20.92 -6.35
N LEU A 50 -3.43 21.59 -6.50
CA LEU A 50 -3.57 22.76 -7.36
C LEU A 50 -2.84 23.97 -6.81
N LEU A 51 -2.92 24.20 -5.48
CA LEU A 51 -2.35 25.37 -4.83
C LEU A 51 -0.81 25.31 -4.79
N LEU A 52 -0.25 24.14 -4.45
CA LEU A 52 1.18 23.95 -4.26
C LEU A 52 1.82 23.40 -5.54
N ASN A 53 1.89 24.22 -6.61
CA ASN A 53 2.48 23.82 -7.90
C ASN A 53 4.02 23.74 -7.92
N PHE A 54 4.65 23.46 -6.79
CA PHE A 54 6.10 23.26 -6.71
C PHE A 54 6.39 21.76 -6.66
N GLY A 55 7.27 21.27 -7.55
CA GLY A 55 7.48 19.83 -7.79
C GLY A 55 7.71 18.99 -6.53
N PHE A 56 8.47 19.48 -5.55
CA PHE A 56 8.66 18.77 -4.28
C PHE A 56 7.35 18.59 -3.51
N TYR A 57 6.60 19.67 -3.26
CA TYR A 57 5.34 19.57 -2.52
C TYR A 57 4.30 18.73 -3.26
N GLN A 58 4.24 18.84 -4.59
CA GLN A 58 3.38 17.99 -5.41
C GLN A 58 3.72 16.50 -5.25
N PHE A 59 5.00 16.16 -5.20
CA PHE A 59 5.44 14.79 -4.96
C PHE A 59 4.88 14.25 -3.63
N PHE A 60 5.00 15.00 -2.53
CA PHE A 60 4.44 14.58 -1.22
C PHE A 60 2.92 14.46 -1.24
N ILE A 61 2.23 15.38 -1.90
CA ILE A 61 0.76 15.37 -1.99
C ILE A 61 0.30 14.12 -2.76
N VAL A 62 0.95 13.80 -3.89
CA VAL A 62 0.64 12.59 -4.66
C VAL A 62 0.93 11.33 -3.84
N MET A 63 2.06 11.29 -3.14
CA MET A 63 2.41 10.16 -2.25
C MET A 63 1.37 9.95 -1.15
N MET A 64 0.88 11.03 -0.54
CA MET A 64 -0.18 10.96 0.47
C MET A 64 -1.52 10.53 -0.13
N LYS A 65 -1.88 11.02 -1.33
CA LYS A 65 -3.12 10.61 -2.03
C LYS A 65 -3.16 9.12 -2.35
N ILE A 66 -2.04 8.54 -2.78
CA ILE A 66 -1.98 7.10 -3.04
C ILE A 66 -1.94 6.31 -1.72
N GLY A 67 -1.48 6.93 -0.64
CA GLY A 67 -1.24 6.28 0.64
C GLY A 67 -0.02 5.36 0.58
N VAL A 68 1.07 5.88 0.01
CA VAL A 68 2.39 5.24 0.04
C VAL A 68 3.00 5.48 1.41
N ALA A 69 3.69 4.49 1.97
CA ALA A 69 4.37 4.68 3.25
C ALA A 69 5.52 5.70 3.09
N PRO A 70 5.79 6.56 4.09
CA PRO A 70 5.28 6.54 5.47
C PRO A 70 3.92 7.22 5.69
N LEU A 71 3.27 7.77 4.66
CA LEU A 71 2.06 8.58 4.77
C LEU A 71 0.77 7.77 4.59
N HIS A 72 0.77 6.48 4.96
CA HIS A 72 -0.32 5.55 4.67
C HIS A 72 -1.38 5.44 5.78
N PHE A 73 -1.22 6.14 6.91
CA PHE A 73 -2.09 6.01 8.09
C PHE A 73 -3.58 6.18 7.79
N TRP A 74 -3.94 7.17 6.96
CA TRP A 74 -5.33 7.46 6.62
C TRP A 74 -6.04 6.26 5.96
N ILE A 75 -5.31 5.36 5.31
CA ILE A 75 -5.86 4.18 4.65
C ILE A 75 -6.56 3.25 5.64
N PHE A 76 -6.05 3.10 6.87
CA PHE A 76 -6.66 2.21 7.86
C PHE A 76 -8.05 2.69 8.28
N SER A 77 -8.22 4.02 8.44
CA SER A 77 -9.50 4.63 8.79
C SER A 77 -10.61 4.35 7.75
N ILE A 78 -10.23 4.11 6.50
CA ILE A 78 -11.15 3.91 5.37
C ILE A 78 -11.37 2.43 5.09
N THR A 79 -10.30 1.67 5.02
CA THR A 79 -10.35 0.26 4.60
C THR A 79 -11.10 -0.60 5.60
N ASN A 80 -11.08 -0.29 6.90
CA ASN A 80 -11.76 -1.10 7.93
C ASN A 80 -13.24 -1.36 7.63
N ASN A 81 -13.97 -0.43 7.02
CA ASN A 81 -15.40 -0.57 6.77
C ASN A 81 -15.77 -0.95 5.32
N ILE A 82 -14.79 -0.98 4.40
CA ILE A 82 -15.02 -1.29 2.97
C ILE A 82 -14.79 -2.79 2.71
N PHE A 83 -15.71 -3.47 2.03
CA PHE A 83 -15.64 -4.92 1.85
C PHE A 83 -15.45 -5.34 0.38
N SER A 84 -14.89 -6.54 0.21
CA SER A 84 -14.80 -7.30 -1.05
C SER A 84 -14.31 -6.49 -2.26
N TYR A 85 -15.11 -6.40 -3.33
CA TYR A 85 -14.75 -5.76 -4.59
C TYR A 85 -14.42 -4.28 -4.44
N ASN A 86 -15.02 -3.60 -3.46
CA ASN A 86 -14.73 -2.19 -3.21
C ASN A 86 -13.36 -2.02 -2.53
N LEU A 87 -12.95 -2.98 -1.70
CA LEU A 87 -11.60 -3.02 -1.12
C LEU A 87 -10.57 -3.32 -2.20
N MET A 88 -10.87 -4.26 -3.10
CA MET A 88 -10.03 -4.52 -4.27
C MET A 88 -9.84 -3.24 -5.10
N TRP A 89 -10.94 -2.58 -5.48
CA TRP A 89 -10.90 -1.38 -6.30
C TRP A 89 -10.11 -0.25 -5.63
N PHE A 90 -10.27 -0.07 -4.32
CA PHE A 90 -9.50 0.89 -3.53
C PHE A 90 -7.99 0.60 -3.57
N LEU A 91 -7.59 -0.66 -3.37
CA LEU A 91 -6.17 -1.02 -3.31
C LEU A 91 -5.48 -1.05 -4.68
N THR A 92 -6.23 -1.19 -5.77
CA THR A 92 -5.70 -1.40 -7.12
C THR A 92 -6.02 -0.24 -8.06
N PHE A 93 -7.28 -0.08 -8.44
CA PHE A 93 -7.71 0.84 -9.49
C PHE A 93 -7.50 2.31 -9.14
N GLN A 94 -7.63 2.67 -7.87
CA GLN A 94 -7.34 4.05 -7.45
C GLN A 94 -5.86 4.42 -7.64
N LYS A 95 -4.93 3.46 -7.55
CA LYS A 95 -3.48 3.75 -7.59
C LYS A 95 -2.94 3.99 -9.00
N LEU A 96 -3.62 3.47 -10.02
CA LEU A 96 -3.26 3.56 -11.44
C LEU A 96 -2.92 4.98 -11.95
N PRO A 97 -3.83 5.97 -11.86
CA PRO A 97 -3.59 7.29 -12.43
C PRO A 97 -2.40 8.00 -11.77
N PHE A 98 -2.19 7.75 -10.49
CA PHE A 98 -1.11 8.40 -9.75
C PHE A 98 0.28 7.90 -10.15
N LEU A 99 0.41 6.62 -10.55
CA LEU A 99 1.68 6.09 -11.02
C LEU A 99 2.15 6.83 -12.28
N LEU A 100 1.23 7.17 -13.18
CA LEU A 100 1.52 7.98 -14.38
C LEU A 100 1.93 9.42 -14.05
N ILE A 101 1.39 9.99 -12.98
CA ILE A 101 1.70 11.36 -12.54
C ILE A 101 3.05 11.39 -11.80
N LEU A 102 3.35 10.37 -10.98
CA LEU A 102 4.64 10.21 -10.32
C LEU A 102 5.82 10.18 -11.30
N LEU A 103 5.61 9.65 -12.50
CA LEU A 103 6.60 9.66 -13.58
C LEU A 103 6.99 11.07 -14.02
N GLN A 104 6.08 12.03 -13.95
CA GLN A 104 6.36 13.41 -14.35
C GLN A 104 6.93 14.26 -13.22
N ILE A 105 6.41 14.08 -12.00
CA ILE A 105 6.79 14.85 -10.82
C ILE A 105 7.95 14.16 -10.09
N PHE A 106 8.95 13.72 -10.85
CA PHE A 106 10.04 12.91 -10.33
C PHE A 106 10.96 13.74 -9.42
N TRP A 107 11.22 13.22 -8.21
CA TRP A 107 12.22 13.77 -7.28
C TRP A 107 13.12 12.65 -6.77
N PHE A 108 14.41 12.68 -7.15
CA PHE A 108 15.37 11.60 -6.90
C PHE A 108 15.53 11.23 -5.41
N ASN A 109 15.57 12.23 -4.53
CA ASN A 109 15.67 12.01 -3.09
C ASN A 109 14.42 11.32 -2.50
N GLY A 110 13.31 11.25 -3.25
CA GLY A 110 12.12 10.49 -2.89
C GLY A 110 12.38 8.99 -2.74
N ILE A 111 13.45 8.47 -3.36
CA ILE A 111 13.90 7.08 -3.19
C ILE A 111 14.25 6.78 -1.72
N MET A 112 14.96 7.70 -1.03
CA MET A 112 15.30 7.52 0.39
C MET A 112 14.06 7.53 1.28
N LEU A 113 13.08 8.37 0.95
CA LEU A 113 11.81 8.41 1.66
C LEU A 113 11.04 7.09 1.52
N LEU A 114 11.05 6.47 0.34
CA LEU A 114 10.45 5.15 0.12
C LEU A 114 11.12 4.05 0.95
N PHE A 115 12.44 4.08 1.11
CA PHE A 115 13.13 3.13 2.00
C PHE A 115 12.73 3.29 3.46
N VAL A 116 12.64 4.52 3.95
CA VAL A 116 12.12 4.80 5.29
C VAL A 116 10.66 4.32 5.41
N GLY A 117 9.85 4.53 4.38
CA GLY A 117 8.48 4.02 4.30
C GLY A 117 8.41 2.49 4.43
N LEU A 118 9.30 1.75 3.76
CA LEU A 118 9.39 0.29 3.89
C LEU A 118 9.75 -0.16 5.32
N LEU A 119 10.69 0.53 5.98
CA LEU A 119 11.00 0.25 7.39
C LEU A 119 9.74 0.39 8.26
N PHE A 120 8.98 1.46 8.08
CA PHE A 120 7.73 1.67 8.83
C PHE A 120 6.70 0.58 8.55
N CYS A 121 6.52 0.16 7.29
CA CYS A 121 5.62 -0.94 6.95
C CYS A 121 6.00 -2.24 7.68
N TYR A 122 7.28 -2.63 7.64
CA TYR A 122 7.73 -3.87 8.28
C TYR A 122 7.58 -3.81 9.80
N LEU A 123 7.94 -2.69 10.42
CA LEU A 123 7.72 -2.50 11.86
C LEU A 123 6.23 -2.59 12.22
N GLN A 124 5.36 -2.00 11.42
CA GLN A 124 3.92 -2.03 11.67
C GLN A 124 3.31 -3.42 11.48
N MET A 125 3.81 -4.22 10.52
CA MET A 125 3.33 -5.59 10.31
C MET A 125 3.50 -6.49 11.54
N PHE A 126 4.52 -6.27 12.38
CA PHE A 126 4.67 -7.02 13.64
C PHE A 126 3.53 -6.76 14.64
N SER A 127 2.86 -5.62 14.53
CA SER A 127 1.88 -5.18 15.52
C SER A 127 0.43 -5.48 15.13
N MET A 128 0.13 -5.60 13.84
CA MET A 128 -1.25 -5.74 13.39
C MET A 128 -1.82 -7.14 13.63
N LYS A 129 -2.95 -7.21 14.34
CA LYS A 129 -3.70 -8.47 14.54
C LYS A 129 -4.76 -8.73 13.48
N ASN A 130 -5.36 -7.67 12.93
CA ASN A 130 -6.46 -7.80 11.98
C ASN A 130 -5.93 -8.19 10.60
N TYR A 131 -6.39 -9.32 10.06
CA TYR A 131 -5.99 -9.81 8.73
C TYR A 131 -6.25 -8.82 7.60
N LYS A 132 -7.36 -8.09 7.67
CA LYS A 132 -7.68 -7.05 6.70
C LYS A 132 -6.63 -5.95 6.69
N ASN A 133 -6.15 -5.55 7.87
CA ASN A 133 -5.13 -4.51 8.03
C ASN A 133 -3.77 -5.02 7.60
N LEU A 134 -3.48 -6.30 7.81
CA LEU A 134 -2.28 -6.96 7.28
C LEU A 134 -2.29 -7.00 5.75
N LEU A 135 -3.44 -7.32 5.12
CA LEU A 135 -3.56 -7.26 3.67
C LEU A 135 -3.31 -5.84 3.16
N VAL A 136 -3.95 -4.84 3.78
CA VAL A 136 -3.74 -3.43 3.43
C VAL A 136 -2.26 -3.06 3.56
N LEU A 137 -1.60 -3.44 4.65
CA LEU A 137 -0.15 -3.20 4.83
C LEU A 137 0.70 -3.88 3.77
N SER A 138 0.46 -5.15 3.48
CA SER A 138 1.20 -5.88 2.44
C SER A 138 1.02 -5.24 1.07
N SER A 139 -0.18 -4.72 0.77
CA SER A 139 -0.46 -4.00 -0.48
C SER A 139 0.19 -2.61 -0.54
N THR A 140 0.39 -1.94 0.60
CA THR A 140 1.16 -0.69 0.67
C THR A 140 2.65 -0.97 0.50
N GLU A 141 3.15 -2.05 1.10
CA GLU A 141 4.54 -2.47 0.97
C GLU A 141 4.89 -2.80 -0.48
N SER A 142 4.11 -3.68 -1.13
CA SER A 142 4.33 -4.04 -2.54
C SER A 142 4.23 -2.84 -3.48
N PHE A 143 3.36 -1.88 -3.17
CA PHE A 143 3.25 -0.66 -3.98
C PHE A 143 4.45 0.27 -3.79
N ASN A 144 5.04 0.38 -2.60
CA ASN A 144 6.30 1.12 -2.40
C ASN A 144 7.42 0.52 -3.28
N TRP A 145 7.51 -0.82 -3.32
CA TRP A 145 8.48 -1.51 -4.19
C TRP A 145 8.27 -1.20 -5.67
N ILE A 146 7.02 -1.16 -6.13
CA ILE A 146 6.72 -0.78 -7.51
C ILE A 146 7.15 0.66 -7.79
N ILE A 147 6.84 1.63 -6.91
CA ILE A 147 7.25 3.03 -7.11
C ILE A 147 8.77 3.18 -7.12
N MET A 148 9.49 2.47 -6.23
CA MET A 148 10.96 2.45 -6.30
C MET A 148 11.44 1.90 -7.64
N GLY A 149 10.77 0.89 -8.20
CA GLY A 149 11.04 0.40 -9.54
C GLY A 149 10.79 1.45 -10.63
N VAL A 150 9.70 2.24 -10.51
CA VAL A 150 9.36 3.32 -11.45
C VAL A 150 10.50 4.34 -11.56
N PHE A 151 11.14 4.66 -10.42
CA PHE A 151 12.25 5.60 -10.36
C PHE A 151 13.53 5.13 -11.07
N LEU A 152 13.68 3.82 -11.29
CA LEU A 152 14.89 3.24 -11.88
C LEU A 152 14.65 2.80 -13.32
N SER A 153 13.52 2.15 -13.57
CA SER A 153 13.14 1.69 -14.91
C SER A 153 11.62 1.70 -15.10
N LEU A 154 11.16 2.58 -15.99
CA LEU A 154 9.74 2.79 -16.26
C LEU A 154 9.08 1.51 -16.80
N LEU A 155 9.64 0.88 -17.84
CA LEU A 155 9.01 -0.27 -18.49
C LEU A 155 8.84 -1.48 -17.56
N ASN A 156 9.88 -1.80 -16.78
CA ASN A 156 9.83 -2.94 -15.85
C ASN A 156 8.82 -2.67 -14.74
N SER A 157 8.78 -1.44 -14.22
CA SER A 157 7.79 -1.07 -13.20
C SER A 157 6.35 -1.14 -13.70
N MET A 158 6.08 -0.76 -14.96
CA MET A 158 4.74 -0.85 -15.56
C MET A 158 4.31 -2.31 -15.74
N TYR A 159 5.24 -3.19 -16.15
CA TYR A 159 5.00 -4.62 -16.22
C TYR A 159 4.67 -5.22 -14.84
N LEU A 160 5.48 -4.89 -13.82
CA LEU A 160 5.24 -5.33 -12.44
C LEU A 160 3.91 -4.80 -11.89
N PHE A 161 3.54 -3.59 -12.24
CA PHE A 161 2.27 -3.01 -11.83
C PHE A 161 1.09 -3.76 -12.44
N ILE A 162 1.11 -4.06 -13.74
CA ILE A 162 0.05 -4.87 -14.39
C ILE A 162 -0.04 -6.26 -13.76
N TYR A 163 1.10 -6.91 -13.53
CA TYR A 163 1.17 -8.19 -12.83
C TYR A 163 0.51 -8.11 -11.45
N TYR A 164 0.87 -7.11 -10.64
CA TYR A 164 0.27 -6.85 -9.34
C TYR A 164 -1.25 -6.64 -9.41
N MET A 165 -1.73 -5.84 -10.37
CA MET A 165 -3.16 -5.54 -10.54
C MET A 165 -3.98 -6.81 -10.78
N ILE A 166 -3.55 -7.66 -11.73
CA ILE A 166 -4.25 -8.90 -12.07
C ILE A 166 -4.39 -9.80 -10.85
N LEU A 167 -3.33 -9.90 -10.07
CA LEU A 167 -3.28 -10.81 -8.93
C LEU A 167 -4.10 -10.31 -7.75
N MET A 168 -4.09 -9.01 -7.47
CA MET A 168 -4.95 -8.43 -6.45
C MET A 168 -6.43 -8.59 -6.79
N VAL A 169 -6.80 -8.51 -8.07
CA VAL A 169 -8.16 -8.79 -8.52
C VAL A 169 -8.55 -10.24 -8.22
N MET A 170 -7.68 -11.19 -8.53
CA MET A 170 -7.91 -12.62 -8.27
C MET A 170 -8.04 -12.92 -6.77
N LEU A 171 -7.11 -12.43 -5.95
CA LEU A 171 -7.01 -12.79 -4.53
C LEU A 171 -8.10 -12.15 -3.68
N ILE A 172 -8.42 -10.87 -3.91
CA ILE A 172 -9.31 -10.10 -3.02
C ILE A 172 -10.78 -10.50 -3.22
N SER A 173 -11.16 -10.98 -4.41
CA SER A 173 -12.52 -11.44 -4.68
C SER A 173 -13.02 -12.53 -3.72
N LYS A 174 -12.10 -13.28 -3.09
CA LYS A 174 -12.40 -14.33 -2.09
C LYS A 174 -12.66 -13.80 -0.68
N PHE A 175 -12.38 -12.52 -0.39
CA PHE A 175 -12.67 -11.87 0.88
C PHE A 175 -14.17 -11.51 0.94
N SER A 176 -15.00 -12.55 0.99
CA SER A 176 -16.44 -12.37 1.19
C SER A 176 -16.74 -12.06 2.65
N LYS A 177 -17.93 -11.48 2.86
CA LYS A 177 -18.46 -10.90 4.09
C LYS A 177 -18.76 -11.93 5.19
N SER A 178 -18.01 -13.02 5.30
CA SER A 178 -18.17 -13.95 6.42
C SER A 178 -17.46 -13.38 7.64
N SER A 179 -18.26 -13.04 8.65
CA SER A 179 -17.82 -12.65 10.00
C SER A 179 -16.96 -13.72 10.69
N SER A 180 -16.90 -14.94 10.15
CA SER A 180 -15.92 -15.94 10.52
C SER A 180 -14.59 -15.64 9.81
N ASN A 181 -13.57 -15.37 10.62
CA ASN A 181 -12.15 -15.20 10.25
C ASN A 181 -11.54 -16.46 9.59
N TRP A 182 -12.17 -16.97 8.54
CA TRP A 182 -11.69 -18.08 7.73
C TRP A 182 -11.16 -17.48 6.44
N LEU A 183 -10.06 -16.75 6.59
CA LEU A 183 -9.22 -16.50 5.44
C LEU A 183 -8.48 -17.78 5.12
N ASN A 184 -8.59 -18.20 3.86
CA ASN A 184 -7.80 -19.31 3.36
C ASN A 184 -6.34 -18.98 3.59
N TRP A 185 -5.62 -19.89 4.24
CA TRP A 185 -4.18 -19.82 4.48
C TRP A 185 -3.40 -19.41 3.24
N GLU A 186 -3.85 -19.87 2.06
CA GLU A 186 -3.34 -19.49 0.75
C GLU A 186 -3.25 -17.97 0.55
N THR A 187 -4.33 -17.24 0.82
CA THR A 187 -4.35 -15.78 0.63
C THR A 187 -3.30 -15.11 1.50
N ILE A 188 -3.10 -15.61 2.71
CA ILE A 188 -2.26 -14.94 3.68
C ILE A 188 -0.78 -15.28 3.46
N LEU A 189 -0.49 -16.52 3.07
CA LEU A 189 0.84 -16.92 2.61
C LEU A 189 1.27 -16.13 1.38
N VAL A 190 0.35 -15.86 0.44
CA VAL A 190 0.65 -15.02 -0.73
C VAL A 190 1.03 -13.60 -0.30
N PHE A 191 0.32 -13.01 0.66
CA PHE A 191 0.57 -11.64 1.13
C PHE A 191 1.79 -11.48 2.05
N LEU A 192 2.26 -12.55 2.69
CA LEU A 192 3.42 -12.49 3.58
C LEU A 192 4.74 -12.86 2.91
N ASN A 193 4.84 -12.66 1.60
CA ASN A 193 6.10 -12.84 0.86
C ASN A 193 6.64 -14.27 0.84
N MET A 194 5.76 -15.29 0.81
CA MET A 194 6.22 -16.65 0.51
C MET A 194 6.99 -16.71 -0.82
N PRO A 195 8.03 -17.55 -0.93
CA PRO A 195 8.71 -17.75 -2.20
C PRO A 195 7.72 -18.18 -3.28
N PHE A 196 7.91 -17.66 -4.50
CA PHE A 196 7.02 -17.80 -5.66
C PHE A 196 5.64 -17.13 -5.53
N SER A 197 5.39 -16.35 -4.47
CA SER A 197 4.21 -15.48 -4.41
C SER A 197 4.39 -14.18 -5.16
N VAL A 198 3.28 -13.46 -5.35
CA VAL A 198 3.18 -12.20 -6.08
C VAL A 198 4.11 -11.13 -5.51
N THR A 199 4.07 -10.96 -4.19
CA THR A 199 4.84 -9.93 -3.51
C THR A 199 6.33 -10.25 -3.55
N PHE A 200 6.70 -11.53 -3.57
CA PHE A 200 8.08 -11.97 -3.78
C PHE A 200 8.60 -11.64 -5.18
N PHE A 201 7.81 -11.88 -6.24
CA PHE A 201 8.22 -11.50 -7.60
C PHE A 201 8.42 -10.00 -7.74
N VAL A 202 7.50 -9.18 -7.21
CA VAL A 202 7.64 -7.72 -7.22
C VAL A 202 8.95 -7.30 -6.55
N LYS A 203 9.32 -7.92 -5.42
CA LYS A 203 10.58 -7.64 -4.72
C LYS A 203 11.81 -8.04 -5.52
N ILE A 204 11.86 -9.24 -6.09
CA ILE A 204 13.05 -9.69 -6.84
C ILE A 204 13.31 -8.77 -8.03
N PHE A 205 12.27 -8.48 -8.82
CA PHE A 205 12.45 -7.64 -10.00
C PHE A 205 12.83 -6.21 -9.64
N SER A 206 12.21 -5.62 -8.61
CA SER A 206 12.60 -4.28 -8.15
C SER A 206 14.02 -4.26 -7.55
N LEU A 207 14.41 -5.29 -6.80
CA LEU A 207 15.77 -5.45 -6.29
C LEU A 207 16.79 -5.53 -7.42
N SER A 208 16.52 -6.31 -8.47
CA SER A 208 17.45 -6.45 -9.61
C SER A 208 17.77 -5.11 -10.29
N GLU A 209 16.85 -4.15 -10.25
CA GLU A 209 17.09 -2.81 -10.77
C GLU A 209 17.86 -1.95 -9.78
N ILE A 210 17.52 -2.02 -8.49
CA ILE A 210 18.20 -1.24 -7.44
C ILE A 210 19.69 -1.62 -7.34
N PHE A 211 20.03 -2.91 -7.52
CA PHE A 211 21.41 -3.39 -7.50
C PHE A 211 22.30 -2.73 -8.55
N LYS A 212 21.74 -2.20 -9.65
CA LYS A 212 22.54 -1.54 -10.71
C LYS A 212 23.03 -0.15 -10.32
N PHE A 213 22.35 0.53 -9.40
CA PHE A 213 22.54 1.98 -9.23
C PHE A 213 23.41 2.37 -8.03
N ASN A 214 23.52 1.58 -6.94
CA ASN A 214 24.36 1.97 -5.79
C ASN A 214 24.68 0.85 -4.78
N ASN A 215 25.95 0.76 -4.36
CA ASN A 215 26.45 -0.21 -3.38
C ASN A 215 26.01 0.06 -1.92
N THR A 216 25.70 1.30 -1.54
CA THR A 216 25.28 1.62 -0.16
C THR A 216 23.79 1.35 0.07
N LEU A 217 22.97 1.72 -0.91
CA LEU A 217 21.54 1.37 -0.94
C LEU A 217 21.35 -0.15 -0.96
N MET A 218 22.23 -0.87 -1.66
CA MET A 218 22.27 -2.33 -1.65
C MET A 218 22.33 -2.92 -0.23
N PHE A 219 23.18 -2.37 0.64
CA PHE A 219 23.32 -2.86 2.01
C PHE A 219 22.05 -2.65 2.84
N LEU A 220 21.48 -1.43 2.79
CA LEU A 220 20.20 -1.12 3.45
C LEU A 220 19.07 -2.05 2.97
N MET A 221 19.09 -2.40 1.70
CA MET A 221 18.10 -3.26 1.08
C MET A 221 18.19 -4.70 1.52
N LEU A 222 19.40 -5.24 1.67
CA LEU A 222 19.59 -6.57 2.23
C LEU A 222 19.07 -6.65 3.68
N MET A 223 19.27 -5.59 4.48
CA MET A 223 18.70 -5.52 5.84
C MET A 223 17.17 -5.47 5.83
N LEU A 224 16.56 -4.74 4.89
CA LEU A 224 15.11 -4.70 4.72
C LEU A 224 14.52 -6.06 4.35
N MET A 225 15.22 -6.83 3.51
CA MET A 225 14.78 -8.18 3.14
C MET A 225 14.79 -9.13 4.32
N PHE A 226 15.79 -9.02 5.21
CA PHE A 226 15.79 -9.77 6.47
C PHE A 226 14.62 -9.40 7.39
N LEU A 227 14.26 -8.11 7.51
CA LEU A 227 13.08 -7.71 8.27
C LEU A 227 11.79 -8.33 7.69
N SER A 228 11.70 -8.47 6.37
CA SER A 228 10.53 -9.08 5.73
C SER A 228 10.39 -10.59 5.99
N THR A 229 11.50 -11.31 6.21
CA THR A 229 11.43 -12.73 6.60
C THR A 229 11.08 -12.87 8.09
N LEU A 230 11.52 -11.93 8.93
CA LEU A 230 11.13 -11.88 10.33
C LEU A 230 9.61 -11.63 10.48
N THR A 231 9.02 -10.70 9.73
CA THR A 231 7.56 -10.47 9.78
C THR A 231 6.77 -11.70 9.35
N PHE A 232 7.23 -12.40 8.30
CA PHE A 232 6.67 -13.68 7.87
C PHE A 232 6.72 -14.72 9.00
N SER A 233 7.87 -14.91 9.64
CA SER A 233 8.06 -15.89 10.70
C SER A 233 7.20 -15.62 11.94
N TYR A 234 7.15 -14.36 12.40
CA TYR A 234 6.34 -13.95 13.55
C TYR A 234 4.86 -14.22 13.29
N TRP A 235 4.42 -13.95 12.07
CA TRP A 235 3.03 -14.14 11.73
C TRP A 235 2.64 -15.62 11.59
N LEU A 236 3.51 -16.47 11.04
CA LEU A 236 3.31 -17.92 11.06
C LEU A 236 3.12 -18.45 12.48
N ILE A 237 3.92 -17.95 13.44
CA ILE A 237 3.79 -18.30 14.86
C ILE A 237 2.43 -17.84 15.41
N ASN A 238 2.02 -16.60 15.14
CA ASN A 238 0.72 -16.11 15.59
C ASN A 238 -0.46 -16.93 15.03
N MET A 239 -0.33 -17.43 13.81
CA MET A 239 -1.36 -18.26 13.21
C MET A 239 -1.41 -19.67 13.76
N SER A 240 -0.25 -20.28 14.04
CA SER A 240 -0.21 -21.64 14.60
C SER A 240 -0.78 -21.68 16.02
N VAL A 241 -0.59 -20.62 16.81
CA VAL A 241 -1.09 -20.51 18.18
C VAL A 241 -2.57 -20.09 18.24
N LYS A 242 -3.16 -19.58 17.14
CA LYS A 242 -4.55 -19.10 17.11
C LYS A 242 -5.59 -20.15 17.52
N LEU A 243 -5.30 -21.44 17.29
CA LEU A 243 -6.18 -22.53 17.68
C LEU A 243 -6.04 -22.91 19.17
N TYR A 244 -4.95 -22.52 19.82
CA TYR A 244 -4.58 -23.02 21.14
C TYR A 244 -5.03 -22.16 22.31
N ASP A 245 -5.25 -20.85 22.15
CA ASP A 245 -5.52 -20.02 23.33
C ASP A 245 -6.65 -19.00 23.18
N LYS A 246 -7.78 -19.33 23.81
CA LYS A 246 -8.82 -18.35 24.18
C LYS A 246 -8.39 -17.42 25.32
N ASN A 247 -7.27 -17.70 26.00
CA ASN A 247 -6.92 -17.06 27.29
C ASN A 247 -5.45 -16.62 27.42
N GLN A 248 -4.72 -16.41 26.32
CA GLN A 248 -3.40 -15.77 26.46
C GLN A 248 -3.55 -14.24 26.47
N MET A 249 -3.15 -13.66 27.60
CA MET A 249 -2.94 -12.22 27.77
C MET A 249 -2.07 -11.71 26.63
N ASN A 250 -2.71 -10.96 25.73
CA ASN A 250 -2.04 -10.21 24.68
C ASN A 250 -0.87 -9.43 25.28
N ASN A 251 0.30 -9.48 24.62
CA ASN A 251 1.47 -8.67 24.92
C ASN A 251 1.18 -7.16 24.73
N ASN A 252 0.33 -6.59 25.59
CA ASN A 252 -0.17 -5.22 25.54
C ASN A 252 0.96 -4.18 25.72
N TYR A 253 2.09 -4.57 26.31
CA TYR A 253 3.21 -3.66 26.54
C TYR A 253 3.94 -3.23 25.26
N TYR A 254 4.02 -4.08 24.24
CA TYR A 254 4.60 -3.67 22.94
C TYR A 254 3.65 -2.78 22.11
N TYR A 255 2.35 -2.78 22.40
CA TYR A 255 1.39 -1.89 21.74
C TYR A 255 1.53 -0.44 22.19
N PHE A 256 2.03 -0.19 23.41
CA PHE A 256 2.22 1.16 23.94
C PHE A 256 3.35 1.93 23.24
N LEU A 257 4.38 1.24 22.73
CA LEU A 257 5.47 1.87 21.96
C LEU A 257 5.08 2.16 20.50
N LEU A 258 4.06 1.49 19.97
CA LEU A 258 3.60 1.61 18.58
C LEU A 258 2.29 2.40 18.43
N TYR A 259 1.80 2.97 19.54
CA TYR A 259 0.52 3.69 19.58
C TYR A 259 0.38 4.85 18.56
N PRO A 260 1.42 5.59 18.13
CA PRO A 260 1.21 6.61 17.11
C PRO A 260 1.00 6.02 15.69
N LEU A 261 1.22 4.71 15.49
CA LEU A 261 1.06 4.02 14.20
C LEU A 261 -0.28 3.26 14.08
N MET A 262 -1.14 3.30 15.10
CA MET A 262 -2.32 2.43 15.24
C MET A 262 -3.69 3.12 15.24
N LEU A 263 -3.77 4.42 14.92
CA LEU A 263 -5.06 5.07 14.68
C LEU A 263 -5.61 4.79 13.28
#